data_AF-X1LPB7-F1
#
_entry.id   AF-X1LPB7-F1
#
_cell.length_a   1.000
_cell.length_b   1.000
_cell.length_c   1.000
_cell.angle_alpha   90.00
_cell.angle_beta   90.00
_cell.angle_gamma   90.00
#
_symmetry.space_group_name_H-M   'P 1'
#
loop_
_entity.id
_entity.type
_entity.pdbx_description
1 polymer ?
#
loop_
_entity_poly.entity_id
_entity_poly.type
_entity_poly.pdbx_seq_one_letter_code
_entity_poly.pdbx_strand_id
1 'polypeptide(L)'
;EYITEDLINKLPKSIGIAFVRKGDAEIGLDVAHEGFLFDNQLFLHASSIEKKIMAINFWNYYFTKDNHIPKFDGLIFFKIR
;
A
#
# COMPACT_ATOMS: atom_id res chain seq x y z
N GLU A 1 -0.76 -7.24 13.61
CA GLU A 1 -0.85 -8.39 12.68
C GLU A 1 -0.27 -7.97 11.34
N TYR A 2 0.40 -8.88 10.64
CA TYR A 2 0.86 -8.61 9.27
C TYR A 2 -0.30 -8.81 8.29
N ILE A 3 -0.26 -8.10 7.16
CA ILE A 3 -1.25 -8.29 6.12
C ILE A 3 -1.06 -9.65 5.44
N THR A 4 -2.15 -10.36 5.18
CA THR A 4 -2.14 -11.66 4.50
C THR A 4 -2.97 -11.60 3.23
N GLU A 5 -2.68 -12.51 2.29
CA GLU A 5 -3.50 -12.65 1.07
C GLU A 5 -4.96 -12.94 1.40
N ASP A 6 -5.22 -13.80 2.39
CA ASP A 6 -6.57 -14.11 2.87
C ASP A 6 -7.33 -12.90 3.39
N LEU A 7 -6.65 -11.95 4.03
CA LEU A 7 -7.26 -10.72 4.52
C LEU A 7 -7.63 -9.81 3.34
N ILE A 8 -6.69 -9.55 2.42
CA ILE A 8 -6.96 -8.71 1.24
C ILE A 8 -8.02 -9.35 0.35
N ASN A 9 -8.08 -10.68 0.25
CA ASN A 9 -9.06 -11.38 -0.57
C ASN A 9 -10.52 -11.17 -0.14
N LYS A 10 -10.75 -10.67 1.09
CA LYS A 10 -12.07 -10.30 1.60
C LYS A 10 -12.46 -8.85 1.28
N LEU A 11 -11.53 -8.04 0.79
CA LEU A 11 -11.77 -6.63 0.44
C LEU A 11 -12.45 -6.51 -0.94
N PRO A 12 -13.14 -5.39 -1.21
CA PRO A 12 -13.63 -5.09 -2.56
C PRO A 12 -12.51 -5.15 -3.61
N LYS A 13 -12.87 -5.49 -4.85
CA LYS A 13 -11.92 -5.59 -5.97
C LYS A 13 -11.31 -4.26 -6.39
N SER A 14 -11.87 -3.14 -5.94
CA SER A 14 -11.30 -1.81 -6.09
C SER A 14 -11.39 -1.06 -4.77
N ILE A 15 -10.23 -0.72 -4.21
CA ILE A 15 -10.11 0.00 -2.94
C ILE A 15 -9.01 1.05 -3.02
N GLY A 16 -9.16 2.11 -2.23
CA GLY A 16 -8.05 2.99 -1.93
C GLY A 16 -7.16 2.38 -0.85
N ILE A 17 -5.87 2.63 -0.95
CA ILE A 17 -4.87 2.17 0.00
C ILE A 17 -3.91 3.33 0.34
N ALA A 18 -3.62 3.48 1.62
CA ALA A 18 -2.64 4.42 2.15
C ALA A 18 -1.64 3.70 3.05
N PHE A 19 -0.40 4.16 3.03
CA PHE A 19 0.73 3.55 3.74
C PHE A 19 1.17 4.45 4.91
N VAL A 20 1.36 3.84 6.08
CA VAL A 20 1.70 4.54 7.33
C VAL A 20 3.14 4.23 7.72
N ARG A 21 3.85 5.24 8.23
CA ARG A 21 5.15 5.08 8.90
C ARG A 21 5.07 5.65 10.30
N LYS A 22 5.48 4.86 11.29
CA LYS A 22 5.34 5.20 12.70
C LYS A 22 6.11 6.48 13.07
N GLY A 23 7.26 6.72 12.45
CA GLY A 23 8.08 7.92 12.68
C GLY A 23 7.47 9.20 12.10
N ASP A 24 6.60 9.11 11.10
CA ASP A 24 5.99 10.28 10.47
C ASP A 24 5.01 10.99 11.43
N ALA A 25 4.42 10.25 12.37
CA ALA A 25 3.53 10.82 13.38
C ALA A 25 4.26 11.82 14.30
N GLU A 26 5.58 11.67 14.50
CA GLU A 26 6.40 12.58 15.32
C GLU A 26 6.51 13.98 14.69
N ILE A 27 6.35 14.08 13.37
CA ILE A 27 6.33 15.35 12.62
C ILE A 27 4.91 15.77 12.22
N GLY A 28 3.88 15.11 12.77
CA GLY A 28 2.46 15.42 12.53
C GLY A 28 1.91 14.89 11.20
N LEU A 29 2.53 13.85 10.63
CA LEU A 29 2.06 13.19 9.41
C LEU A 29 1.58 11.77 9.69
N ASP A 30 0.41 11.41 9.16
CA ASP A 30 -0.18 10.08 9.36
C ASP A 30 0.03 9.14 8.16
N VAL A 31 0.14 9.67 6.95
CA VAL A 31 0.22 8.90 5.70
C VAL A 31 1.46 9.29 4.90
N ALA A 32 2.27 8.29 4.56
CA ALA A 32 3.51 8.45 3.82
C ALA A 32 3.31 8.39 2.29
N HIS A 33 2.33 7.59 1.83
CA HIS A 33 2.06 7.39 0.41
C HIS A 33 0.66 6.81 0.19
N GLU A 34 0.10 6.97 -1.02
CA GLU A 34 -1.25 6.51 -1.36
C GLU A 34 -1.35 5.94 -2.78
N GLY A 35 -2.45 5.23 -3.03
CA GLY A 35 -2.87 4.81 -4.37
C GLY A 35 -4.14 3.97 -4.35
N PHE A 36 -4.31 3.17 -5.40
CA PHE A 36 -5.46 2.28 -5.55
C PHE A 36 -4.99 0.83 -5.71
N LEU A 37 -5.71 -0.09 -5.08
CA LEU A 37 -5.51 -1.52 -5.23
C LEU A 37 -6.68 -2.12 -6.02
N PHE A 38 -6.35 -2.76 -7.12
CA PHE A 38 -7.29 -3.50 -7.97
C PHE A 38 -7.00 -4.99 -7.91
N ASP A 39 -8.07 -5.79 -7.84
CA ASP A 39 -8.03 -7.25 -7.83
C ASP A 39 -7.02 -7.82 -6.84
N ASN A 40 -6.85 -7.14 -5.69
CA ASN A 40 -6.00 -7.57 -4.58
C ASN A 40 -4.51 -7.68 -4.91
N GLN A 41 -4.09 -7.23 -6.09
CA GLN A 41 -2.72 -7.44 -6.59
C GLN A 41 -2.17 -6.25 -7.38
N LEU A 42 -3.00 -5.51 -8.11
CA LEU A 42 -2.54 -4.41 -8.96
C LEU A 42 -2.59 -3.09 -8.18
N PHE A 43 -1.42 -2.59 -7.81
CA PHE A 43 -1.27 -1.29 -7.16
C PHE A 43 -0.99 -0.20 -8.19
N LEU A 44 -1.93 0.74 -8.31
CA LEU A 44 -1.78 1.96 -9.10
C LEU A 44 -1.42 3.13 -8.20
N HIS A 45 -0.32 3.81 -8.52
CA HIS A 45 0.09 5.01 -7.80
C HIS A 45 0.90 5.98 -8.66
N ALA A 46 0.88 7.25 -8.29
CA ALA A 46 1.84 8.22 -8.82
C ALA A 46 3.21 7.95 -8.19
N SER A 47 4.24 7.76 -9.02
CA SER A 47 5.62 7.57 -8.55
C SER A 47 6.43 8.84 -8.77
N SER A 48 7.01 9.37 -7.70
CA SER A 48 7.97 10.48 -7.76
C SER A 48 9.30 10.07 -8.41
N ILE A 49 9.68 8.79 -8.27
CA ILE A 49 10.91 8.23 -8.86
C ILE A 49 10.75 8.06 -10.38
N GLU A 50 9.65 7.45 -10.80
CA GLU A 50 9.40 7.12 -12.22
C GLU A 50 8.77 8.29 -13.00
N LYS A 51 8.35 9.35 -12.28
CA LYS A 51 7.69 10.57 -12.81
C LYS A 51 6.43 10.28 -13.64
N LYS A 52 5.75 9.18 -13.33
CA LYS A 52 4.51 8.75 -14.00
C LYS A 52 3.66 7.89 -13.06
N ILE A 53 2.43 7.61 -13.49
CA ILE A 53 1.60 6.59 -12.85
C ILE A 53 2.19 5.22 -13.15
N MET A 54 2.37 4.43 -12.10
CA MET A 54 2.85 3.05 -12.17
C MET A 54 1.70 2.11 -11.86
N ALA A 55 1.67 0.98 -12.56
CA ALA A 55 0.78 -0.14 -12.31
C ALA A 55 1.64 -1.37 -12.04
N ILE A 56 1.76 -1.76 -10.77
CA ILE A 56 2.72 -2.76 -10.31
C ILE A 56 2.07 -3.77 -9.37
N ASN A 57 2.74 -4.91 -9.15
CA ASN A 57 2.28 -5.89 -8.18
C ASN A 57 2.43 -5.35 -6.75
N PHE A 58 1.34 -5.32 -5.99
CA PHE A 58 1.25 -4.81 -4.62
C PHE A 58 2.19 -5.55 -3.67
N TRP A 59 2.24 -6.87 -3.74
CA TRP A 59 3.07 -7.68 -2.83
C TRP A 59 4.56 -7.40 -3.01
N ASN A 60 4.99 -7.26 -4.27
CA ASN A 60 6.36 -6.85 -4.61
C ASN A 60 6.66 -5.39 -4.20
N TYR A 61 5.64 -4.53 -4.19
CA TYR A 61 5.78 -3.16 -3.72
C TYR A 61 5.84 -3.08 -2.19
N TYR A 62 4.99 -3.80 -1.48
CA TYR A 62 4.84 -3.70 -0.03
C TYR A 62 5.99 -4.37 0.72
N PHE A 63 6.49 -5.51 0.22
CA PHE A 63 7.58 -6.26 0.85
C PHE A 63 8.94 -5.96 0.23
N THR A 64 10.00 -6.02 1.04
CA THR A 64 11.38 -6.04 0.55
C THR A 64 11.67 -7.36 -0.17
N LYS A 65 12.50 -7.29 -1.21
CA LYS A 65 12.94 -8.50 -1.95
C LYS A 65 13.68 -9.47 -1.05
N ASP A 66 14.50 -8.93 -0.16
CA ASP A 66 15.27 -9.70 0.80
C ASP A 66 14.46 -9.77 2.10
N ASN A 67 14.03 -10.98 2.46
CA ASN A 67 13.38 -11.35 3.72
C ASN A 67 11.89 -11.01 3.91
N HIS A 68 11.16 -10.58 2.88
CA HIS A 68 9.71 -10.31 2.97
C HIS A 68 9.35 -9.35 4.13
N ILE A 69 10.21 -8.35 4.38
CA ILE A 69 9.98 -7.35 5.43
C ILE A 69 9.06 -6.25 4.86
N PRO A 70 7.99 -5.85 5.55
CA PRO A 70 7.17 -4.71 5.13
C PRO A 70 7.99 -3.42 5.01
N LYS A 71 7.78 -2.65 3.94
CA LYS A 71 8.39 -1.31 3.77
C LYS A 71 7.70 -0.21 4.58
N PHE A 72 6.54 -0.52 5.16
CA PHE A 72 5.70 0.41 5.89
C PHE A 72 5.19 -0.25 7.17
N ASP A 73 4.96 0.56 8.19
CA ASP A 73 4.55 0.10 9.52
C ASP A 73 3.05 -0.23 9.58
N GLY A 74 2.26 0.30 8.64
CA GLY A 74 0.83 0.08 8.60
C GLY A 74 0.20 0.37 7.24
N LEU A 75 -1.05 -0.06 7.10
CA LEU A 75 -1.89 0.14 5.92
C LEU A 75 -3.27 0.61 6.35
N ILE A 76 -3.82 1.55 5.60
CA ILE A 76 -5.20 2.00 5.72
C ILE A 76 -5.91 1.64 4.41
N PHE A 77 -7.04 0.94 4.52
CA PHE A 77 -7.91 0.63 3.38
C PHE A 77 -9.18 1.45 3.46
N PHE A 78 -9.59 2.02 2.33
CA PHE A 78 -10.81 2.79 2.26
C PHE A 78 -11.61 2.44 1.01
N LYS A 79 -12.94 2.40 1.17
CA LYS A 79 -13.87 2.11 0.10
C LYS A 79 -14.04 3.36 -0.77
N ILE A 80 -13.94 3.17 -2.08
CA ILE A 80 -14.32 4.18 -3.07
C ILE A 80 -15.85 4.17 -3.17
N ARG A 81 -16.49 5.33 -3.05
CA ARG A 81 -17.94 5.50 -3.20
C ARG A 81 -18.26 6.29 -4.45
#